data_AF-A0ABD3LZ29-F1
#
_entry.id   AF-A0ABD3LZ29-F1
#
_cell.length_a   1.000
_cell.length_b   1.000
_cell.length_c   1.000
_cell.angle_alpha   90.00
_cell.angle_beta   90.00
_cell.angle_gamma   90.00
#
_symmetry.space_group_name_H-M   'P 1'
#
loop_
_entity.id
_entity.type
_entity.pdbx_description
1 polymer ?
#
loop_
_entity_poly.entity_id
_entity_poly.type
_entity_poly.pdbx_seq_one_letter_code
_entity_poly.pdbx_strand_id
1 'polypeptide(L)'
;MMFGSDGNGGGGISVKSFYNTCSHGKLNLVKAPDNPGIPNNSTISIKNGATTVTLNTVPTNNDYLSAIIEELKRQFNVTDHHALADHIVHCLPPAVSSWSFAQNGHVTLGDPRCLDPLVSAHEFGHSIGIHHSRQSGSTEDIGKYDKEEYGDETCTMGHAFLKNSFLFEQKILDPSHQALPVCFNGAKSWTLGWYEDKHVTFTAVDQKWEGKLIGQVDYPTSSNGSGVVYTVVLKLQYITPGATFDYYVMFHRVPGNETYSSNYDNANKVSIVGMNRGGSTVTNLDKVLGTGESWTKPEFNGQGQDLKVTVKSINVDQTPAFAEVVVEILGQPTSGPTSPPTSDPTTEPTTSSTSAAPTKSIQTTPPTKSIPMTATPSSAPTKSIMTAAPTTSAPSSMPVTMSGTSLPTKISPPTGVQDDSKSSKSQVDKSKSSKSKGRRGTTTNNE
;
A
#
# COMPACT_ATOMS: atom_id res chain seq x y z
N MET A 1 -8.32 -1.38 -18.08
CA MET A 1 -8.73 -1.00 -16.71
C MET A 1 -8.76 0.52 -16.60
N MET A 2 -9.56 1.12 -15.70
CA MET A 2 -9.54 2.58 -15.48
C MET A 2 -8.78 2.88 -14.19
N PHE A 3 -7.75 3.71 -14.29
CA PHE A 3 -6.98 4.19 -13.15
C PHE A 3 -7.56 5.55 -12.71
N GLY A 4 -7.77 5.73 -11.40
CA GLY A 4 -8.39 6.96 -10.87
C GLY A 4 -9.91 7.10 -11.07
N SER A 5 -10.62 6.08 -11.57
CA SER A 5 -12.08 6.02 -11.53
C SER A 5 -12.58 4.61 -11.20
N ASP A 6 -13.73 4.52 -10.54
CA ASP A 6 -14.28 3.26 -9.99
C ASP A 6 -15.15 2.49 -11.00
N GLY A 7 -14.99 2.80 -12.30
CA GLY A 7 -15.84 2.29 -13.37
C GLY A 7 -17.28 2.81 -13.31
N ASN A 8 -18.08 2.50 -14.35
CA ASN A 8 -19.51 2.82 -14.37
C ASN A 8 -20.32 1.75 -13.62
N GLY A 9 -20.21 1.72 -12.29
CA GLY A 9 -21.17 1.05 -11.41
C GLY A 9 -21.08 -0.48 -11.28
N GLY A 10 -20.00 -1.11 -11.76
CA GLY A 10 -19.67 -2.49 -11.38
C GLY A 10 -18.87 -2.48 -10.07
N GLY A 11 -19.40 -3.08 -9.01
CA GLY A 11 -18.80 -3.08 -7.66
C GLY A 11 -17.52 -3.92 -7.49
N GLY A 12 -16.62 -3.91 -8.47
CA GLY A 12 -15.31 -4.51 -8.39
C GLY A 12 -14.26 -3.56 -7.80
N ILE A 13 -13.14 -4.12 -7.35
CA ILE A 13 -12.03 -3.32 -6.85
C ILE A 13 -11.30 -2.66 -8.03
N SER A 14 -11.05 -1.36 -7.91
CA SER A 14 -10.18 -0.58 -8.78
C SER A 14 -8.89 -0.27 -8.01
N VAL A 15 -7.81 0.15 -8.68
CA VAL A 15 -6.61 0.62 -7.98
C VAL A 15 -6.94 1.83 -7.08
N LYS A 16 -7.88 2.68 -7.51
CA LYS A 16 -8.39 3.79 -6.68
C LYS A 16 -9.10 3.29 -5.43
N SER A 17 -10.06 2.37 -5.55
CA SER A 17 -10.82 1.88 -4.40
C SER A 17 -9.96 1.02 -3.47
N PHE A 18 -8.97 0.26 -4.00
CA PHE A 18 -7.93 -0.40 -3.22
C PHE A 18 -7.19 0.62 -2.33
N TYR A 19 -6.54 1.63 -2.93
CA TYR A 19 -5.73 2.58 -2.16
C TYR A 19 -6.58 3.46 -1.24
N ASN A 20 -7.79 3.84 -1.65
CA ASN A 20 -8.71 4.59 -0.79
C ASN A 20 -9.14 3.77 0.45
N THR A 21 -9.44 2.47 0.28
CA THR A 21 -9.79 1.57 1.39
C THR A 21 -8.60 1.30 2.30
N CYS A 22 -7.41 1.12 1.71
CA CYS A 22 -6.19 0.78 2.44
C CYS A 22 -5.48 1.95 3.13
N SER A 23 -5.78 3.18 2.72
CA SER A 23 -5.22 4.40 3.30
C SER A 23 -6.27 5.28 4.00
N HIS A 24 -7.56 4.92 3.95
CA HIS A 24 -8.68 5.73 4.43
C HIS A 24 -8.64 7.18 3.92
N GLY A 25 -8.42 7.33 2.62
CA GLY A 25 -8.37 8.61 1.92
C GLY A 25 -7.04 9.38 2.05
N LYS A 26 -6.03 8.84 2.76
CA LYS A 26 -4.70 9.49 2.86
C LYS A 26 -3.92 9.44 1.55
N LEU A 27 -4.22 8.46 0.69
CA LEU A 27 -3.83 8.44 -0.72
C LEU A 27 -5.08 8.42 -1.61
N ASN A 28 -5.36 9.56 -2.26
CA ASN A 28 -6.50 9.72 -3.15
C ASN A 28 -6.05 9.72 -4.62
N LEU A 29 -6.35 8.62 -5.33
CA LEU A 29 -6.07 8.53 -6.76
C LEU A 29 -7.21 9.15 -7.57
N VAL A 30 -6.91 10.26 -8.25
CA VAL A 30 -7.85 10.93 -9.17
C VAL A 30 -7.52 10.57 -10.62
N LYS A 31 -8.54 10.51 -11.48
CA LYS A 31 -8.32 10.35 -12.92
C LYS A 31 -7.58 11.56 -13.50
N ALA A 32 -6.80 11.34 -14.55
CA ALA A 32 -6.32 12.43 -15.39
C ALA A 32 -7.51 13.25 -15.95
N PRO A 33 -7.39 14.57 -16.13
CA PRO A 33 -8.41 15.39 -16.78
C PRO A 33 -8.76 14.85 -18.17
N ASP A 34 -10.01 15.03 -18.59
CA ASP A 34 -10.37 14.71 -19.97
C ASP A 34 -9.82 15.82 -20.90
N ASN A 35 -9.04 15.45 -21.92
CA ASN A 35 -8.37 16.34 -22.88
C ASN A 35 -7.46 17.45 -22.27
N PRO A 36 -6.41 17.12 -21.52
CA PRO A 36 -5.49 18.12 -20.99
C PRO A 36 -4.68 18.76 -22.13
N GLY A 37 -4.94 20.05 -22.41
CA GLY A 37 -4.14 20.87 -23.33
C GLY A 37 -4.24 20.55 -24.83
N ILE A 38 -5.10 19.61 -25.24
CA ILE A 38 -5.21 19.20 -26.64
C ILE A 38 -6.08 20.19 -27.45
N PRO A 39 -5.66 20.64 -28.64
CA PRO A 39 -6.53 21.38 -29.54
C PRO A 39 -7.80 20.59 -29.90
N ASN A 40 -8.94 21.29 -30.04
CA ASN A 40 -10.30 20.74 -30.25
C ASN A 40 -10.52 19.87 -31.52
N ASN A 41 -9.46 19.48 -32.23
CA ASN A 41 -9.49 18.71 -33.48
C ASN A 41 -8.53 17.49 -33.47
N SER A 42 -8.06 17.05 -32.30
CA SER A 42 -7.38 15.74 -32.20
C SER A 42 -8.40 14.61 -32.19
N THR A 43 -8.09 13.51 -32.89
CA THR A 43 -8.85 12.25 -32.81
C THR A 43 -8.58 11.48 -31.52
N ILE A 44 -7.62 11.95 -30.70
CA ILE A 44 -7.11 11.27 -29.51
C ILE A 44 -7.47 12.10 -28.29
N SER A 45 -8.06 11.44 -27.31
CA SER A 45 -8.65 12.04 -26.11
C SER A 45 -8.36 11.16 -24.90
N ILE A 46 -8.09 11.78 -23.75
CA ILE A 46 -8.28 11.10 -22.46
C ILE A 46 -9.77 11.13 -22.17
N LYS A 47 -10.34 9.95 -21.90
CA LYS A 47 -11.73 9.77 -21.48
C LYS A 47 -11.75 8.93 -20.22
N ASN A 48 -12.24 9.54 -19.14
CA ASN A 48 -12.33 8.93 -17.82
C ASN A 48 -10.98 8.40 -17.28
N GLY A 49 -9.90 9.14 -17.53
CA GLY A 49 -8.54 8.79 -17.10
C GLY A 49 -7.82 7.76 -17.97
N ALA A 50 -8.42 7.33 -19.08
CA ALA A 50 -7.84 6.36 -20.01
C ALA A 50 -7.74 6.92 -21.44
N THR A 51 -6.76 6.43 -22.20
CA THR A 51 -6.63 6.68 -23.65
C THR A 51 -6.01 5.45 -24.32
N THR A 52 -6.08 5.37 -25.65
CA THR A 52 -5.50 4.28 -26.44
C THR A 52 -4.38 4.83 -27.31
N VAL A 53 -3.19 4.28 -27.15
CA VAL A 53 -2.00 4.62 -27.96
C VAL A 53 -1.81 3.55 -29.02
N THR A 54 -1.68 3.94 -30.28
CA THR A 54 -1.41 3.02 -31.40
C THR A 54 0.00 3.25 -31.91
N LEU A 55 0.87 2.24 -31.74
CA LEU A 55 2.18 2.24 -32.38
C LEU A 55 2.05 1.72 -33.81
N ASN A 56 2.39 2.55 -34.79
CA ASN A 56 2.37 2.17 -36.21
C ASN A 56 3.59 1.33 -36.63
N THR A 57 4.59 1.20 -35.76
CA THR A 57 5.80 0.40 -35.98
C THR A 57 6.16 -0.36 -34.71
N VAL A 58 6.59 -1.61 -34.85
CA VAL A 58 7.09 -2.42 -33.73
C VAL A 58 8.55 -2.00 -33.44
N PRO A 59 8.92 -1.66 -32.20
CA PRO A 59 10.30 -1.30 -31.85
C PRO A 59 11.25 -2.48 -32.08
N THR A 60 12.33 -2.27 -32.84
CA THR A 60 13.28 -3.34 -33.21
C THR A 60 13.99 -4.01 -32.04
N ASN A 61 14.02 -3.34 -30.87
CA ASN A 61 14.71 -3.79 -29.67
C ASN A 61 13.74 -4.23 -28.55
N ASN A 62 12.44 -4.39 -28.85
CA ASN A 62 11.36 -4.57 -27.86
C ASN A 62 11.25 -3.44 -26.81
N ASP A 63 11.77 -2.24 -27.11
CA ASP A 63 11.60 -1.06 -26.26
C ASP A 63 10.22 -0.40 -26.50
N TYR A 64 9.18 -1.12 -26.08
CA TYR A 64 7.79 -0.66 -26.20
C TYR A 64 7.51 0.53 -25.27
N LEU A 65 8.16 0.63 -24.11
CA LEU A 65 7.88 1.70 -23.15
C LEU A 65 8.34 3.05 -23.70
N SER A 66 9.57 3.17 -24.19
CA SER A 66 10.05 4.41 -24.82
C SER A 66 9.20 4.77 -26.04
N ALA A 67 8.83 3.81 -26.87
CA ALA A 67 7.98 4.04 -28.04
C ALA A 67 6.57 4.54 -27.67
N ILE A 68 5.96 4.00 -26.60
CA ILE A 68 4.66 4.46 -26.09
C ILE A 68 4.78 5.87 -25.49
N ILE A 69 5.84 6.16 -24.75
CA ILE A 69 6.07 7.49 -24.15
C ILE A 69 6.26 8.56 -25.24
N GLU A 70 7.08 8.29 -26.26
CA GLU A 70 7.29 9.23 -27.36
C GLU A 70 6.02 9.41 -28.21
N GLU A 71 5.24 8.34 -28.45
CA GLU A 71 3.96 8.46 -29.14
C GLU A 71 2.92 9.22 -28.28
N LEU A 72 2.87 9.04 -26.96
CA LEU A 72 2.03 9.85 -26.06
C LEU A 72 2.41 11.34 -26.13
N LYS A 73 3.70 11.66 -25.99
CA LYS A 73 4.21 13.04 -26.13
C LYS A 73 3.78 13.66 -27.46
N ARG A 74 3.93 12.92 -28.55
CA ARG A 74 3.55 13.34 -29.91
C ARG A 74 2.03 13.53 -30.07
N GLN A 75 1.21 12.63 -29.54
CA GLN A 75 -0.25 12.65 -29.66
C GLN A 75 -0.90 13.78 -28.83
N PHE A 76 -0.37 14.05 -27.65
CA PHE A 76 -0.87 15.07 -26.73
C PHE A 76 -0.13 16.42 -26.83
N ASN A 77 0.90 16.50 -27.68
CA ASN A 77 1.75 17.68 -27.87
C ASN A 77 2.38 18.18 -26.55
N VAL A 78 2.95 17.25 -25.78
CA VAL A 78 3.68 17.52 -24.53
C VAL A 78 5.14 17.09 -24.65
N THR A 79 6.05 17.82 -24.02
CA THR A 79 7.48 17.47 -23.99
C THR A 79 7.81 16.40 -22.96
N ASP A 80 6.99 16.29 -21.93
CA ASP A 80 7.08 15.32 -20.84
C ASP A 80 5.69 14.70 -20.65
N HIS A 81 5.60 13.37 -20.59
CA HIS A 81 4.35 12.66 -20.35
C HIS A 81 3.82 12.91 -18.93
N HIS A 82 4.67 13.29 -17.96
CA HIS A 82 4.22 13.67 -16.61
C HIS A 82 3.32 14.93 -16.62
N ALA A 83 3.32 15.71 -17.71
CA ALA A 83 2.34 16.79 -17.90
C ALA A 83 0.89 16.29 -18.11
N LEU A 84 0.69 14.99 -18.35
CA LEU A 84 -0.63 14.37 -18.52
C LEU A 84 -1.21 13.84 -17.19
N ALA A 85 -0.35 13.29 -16.33
CA ALA A 85 -0.66 12.78 -15.00
C ALA A 85 0.61 12.52 -14.19
N ASP A 86 0.52 12.62 -12.87
CA ASP A 86 1.62 12.28 -11.94
C ASP A 86 2.06 10.81 -12.08
N HIS A 87 1.07 9.92 -12.25
CA HIS A 87 1.27 8.49 -12.47
C HIS A 87 0.61 8.03 -13.78
N ILE A 88 1.31 7.21 -14.56
CA ILE A 88 0.80 6.62 -15.82
C ILE A 88 0.93 5.11 -15.76
N VAL A 89 -0.15 4.42 -16.16
CA VAL A 89 -0.19 2.96 -16.25
C VAL A 89 -0.40 2.51 -17.69
N HIS A 90 0.60 1.81 -18.23
CA HIS A 90 0.62 1.25 -19.56
C HIS A 90 0.10 -0.19 -19.54
N CYS A 91 -1.07 -0.41 -20.14
CA CYS A 91 -1.60 -1.75 -20.39
C CYS A 91 -1.15 -2.23 -21.78
N LEU A 92 -0.30 -3.27 -21.81
CA LEU A 92 0.24 -3.80 -23.06
C LEU A 92 -0.59 -5.01 -23.52
N PRO A 93 -0.89 -5.15 -24.82
CA PRO A 93 -1.66 -6.27 -25.35
C PRO A 93 -0.85 -7.58 -25.28
N PRO A 94 -1.51 -8.77 -25.30
CA PRO A 94 -0.85 -10.06 -25.07
C PRO A 94 0.24 -10.44 -26.07
N ALA A 95 0.27 -9.80 -27.25
CA ALA A 95 1.33 -10.00 -28.24
C ALA A 95 2.65 -9.26 -27.91
N VAL A 96 2.66 -8.36 -26.91
CA VAL A 96 3.79 -7.48 -26.59
C VAL A 96 4.59 -8.01 -25.39
N SER A 97 3.93 -8.29 -24.27
CA SER A 97 4.60 -8.80 -23.08
C SER A 97 3.67 -9.45 -22.06
N SER A 98 4.26 -10.24 -21.16
CA SER A 98 3.63 -10.84 -19.97
C SER A 98 4.35 -10.46 -18.65
N TRP A 99 5.32 -9.54 -18.71
CA TRP A 99 5.99 -8.97 -17.54
C TRP A 99 5.23 -7.73 -17.02
N SER A 100 5.45 -7.44 -15.74
CA SER A 100 5.12 -6.13 -15.16
C SER A 100 6.40 -5.40 -14.80
N PHE A 101 6.29 -4.08 -14.62
CA PHE A 101 7.33 -3.24 -14.04
C PHE A 101 6.72 -1.93 -13.57
N ALA A 102 7.26 -1.33 -12.51
CA ALA A 102 6.89 0.00 -12.11
C ALA A 102 8.01 0.73 -11.36
N GLN A 103 8.15 2.02 -11.62
CA GLN A 103 9.16 2.89 -11.02
C GLN A 103 8.80 4.38 -11.27
N ASN A 104 9.02 5.26 -10.29
CA ASN A 104 8.95 6.72 -10.45
C ASN A 104 7.68 7.23 -11.16
N GLY A 105 6.50 6.81 -10.70
CA GLY A 105 5.22 7.18 -11.32
C GLY A 105 4.81 6.35 -12.55
N HIS A 106 5.70 5.53 -13.11
CA HIS A 106 5.38 4.63 -14.23
C HIS A 106 4.93 3.26 -13.73
N VAL A 107 3.95 2.68 -14.42
CA VAL A 107 3.55 1.28 -14.28
C VAL A 107 3.37 0.70 -15.68
N THR A 108 3.84 -0.52 -15.90
CA THR A 108 3.68 -1.29 -17.13
C THR A 108 3.13 -2.66 -16.78
N LEU A 109 2.04 -3.06 -17.44
CA LEU A 109 1.30 -4.29 -17.20
C LEU A 109 1.09 -5.03 -18.51
N GLY A 110 1.83 -6.13 -18.72
CA GLY A 110 1.54 -7.08 -19.79
C GLY A 110 0.21 -7.80 -19.56
N ASP A 111 -0.55 -8.08 -20.62
CA ASP A 111 -1.77 -8.89 -20.54
C ASP A 111 -1.46 -10.32 -20.02
N PRO A 112 -2.33 -10.94 -19.20
CA PRO A 112 -3.62 -10.44 -18.68
C PRO A 112 -3.51 -9.58 -17.40
N ARG A 113 -2.31 -9.20 -16.94
CA ARG A 113 -2.10 -8.50 -15.65
C ARG A 113 -2.78 -7.14 -15.56
N CYS A 114 -2.94 -6.43 -16.68
CA CYS A 114 -3.73 -5.20 -16.76
C CYS A 114 -5.21 -5.38 -16.34
N LEU A 115 -5.73 -6.61 -16.37
CA LEU A 115 -7.11 -6.92 -15.98
C LEU A 115 -7.24 -7.33 -14.50
N ASP A 116 -6.12 -7.55 -13.80
CA ASP A 116 -6.11 -7.87 -12.37
C ASP A 116 -5.88 -6.61 -11.52
N PRO A 117 -6.85 -6.20 -10.67
CA PRO A 117 -6.73 -4.98 -9.89
C PRO A 117 -5.76 -5.11 -8.70
N LEU A 118 -5.49 -6.32 -8.20
CA LEU A 118 -4.50 -6.55 -7.15
C LEU A 118 -3.09 -6.52 -7.71
N VAL A 119 -2.85 -7.11 -8.89
CA VAL A 119 -1.57 -6.92 -9.60
C VAL A 119 -1.39 -5.45 -9.97
N SER A 120 -2.43 -4.79 -10.48
CA SER A 120 -2.36 -3.36 -10.80
C SER A 120 -2.08 -2.48 -9.56
N ALA A 121 -2.61 -2.87 -8.38
CA ALA A 121 -2.30 -2.20 -7.12
C ALA A 121 -0.87 -2.48 -6.61
N HIS A 122 -0.38 -3.72 -6.77
CA HIS A 122 0.99 -4.14 -6.47
C HIS A 122 2.01 -3.29 -7.24
N GLU A 123 1.90 -3.25 -8.57
CA GLU A 123 2.82 -2.48 -9.40
C GLU A 123 2.70 -0.97 -9.13
N PHE A 124 1.48 -0.46 -8.91
CA PHE A 124 1.32 0.93 -8.47
C PHE A 124 2.07 1.21 -7.16
N GLY A 125 2.20 0.23 -6.27
CA GLY A 125 3.00 0.30 -5.05
C GLY A 125 4.47 0.62 -5.33
N HIS A 126 5.09 -0.02 -6.32
CA HIS A 126 6.43 0.33 -6.77
C HIS A 126 6.51 1.75 -7.35
N SER A 127 5.47 2.20 -8.06
CA SER A 127 5.44 3.56 -8.60
C SER A 127 5.45 4.65 -7.53
N ILE A 128 4.98 4.34 -6.30
CA ILE A 128 5.07 5.19 -5.08
C ILE A 128 6.22 4.80 -4.14
N GLY A 129 7.24 4.08 -4.64
CA GLY A 129 8.47 3.78 -3.91
C GLY A 129 8.41 2.62 -2.91
N ILE A 130 7.33 1.83 -2.94
CA ILE A 130 7.16 0.64 -2.09
C ILE A 130 7.73 -0.59 -2.79
N HIS A 131 8.66 -1.30 -2.16
CA HIS A 131 9.28 -2.52 -2.70
C HIS A 131 8.57 -3.79 -2.19
N HIS A 132 9.03 -4.97 -2.61
CA HIS A 132 8.48 -6.27 -2.21
C HIS A 132 8.54 -6.56 -0.69
N SER A 133 7.84 -7.62 -0.29
CA SER A 133 7.81 -8.14 1.08
C SER A 133 8.17 -9.62 1.15
N ARG A 134 9.26 -9.89 1.86
CA ARG A 134 9.91 -11.19 1.99
C ARG A 134 9.50 -11.88 3.29
N GLN A 135 9.74 -13.19 3.41
CA GLN A 135 9.68 -13.88 4.70
C GLN A 135 11.10 -14.12 5.24
N SER A 136 11.29 -13.88 6.53
CA SER A 136 12.59 -14.07 7.19
C SER A 136 12.92 -15.56 7.33
N GLY A 137 14.08 -15.98 6.81
CA GLY A 137 14.65 -17.31 7.05
C GLY A 137 13.95 -18.51 6.38
N SER A 138 13.03 -18.30 5.43
CA SER A 138 12.32 -19.40 4.76
C SER A 138 13.09 -19.93 3.55
N THR A 139 13.48 -21.21 3.56
CA THR A 139 14.06 -21.95 2.41
C THR A 139 13.05 -22.83 1.68
N GLU A 140 11.76 -22.67 1.98
CA GLU A 140 10.68 -23.44 1.37
C GLU A 140 10.31 -22.90 -0.02
N ASP A 141 9.90 -23.80 -0.91
CA ASP A 141 9.46 -23.50 -2.27
C ASP A 141 7.95 -23.12 -2.28
N ILE A 142 7.59 -21.88 -2.66
CA ILE A 142 6.19 -21.47 -3.00
C ILE A 142 5.89 -21.63 -4.49
N GLY A 143 6.66 -22.47 -5.19
CA GLY A 143 6.56 -22.73 -6.61
C GLY A 143 7.32 -21.71 -7.43
N LYS A 144 6.68 -21.13 -8.45
CA LYS A 144 7.34 -20.27 -9.45
C LYS A 144 7.90 -18.94 -8.90
N TYR A 145 7.64 -18.61 -7.63
CA TYR A 145 8.01 -17.34 -7.01
C TYR A 145 8.99 -17.54 -5.87
N ASP A 146 9.89 -16.59 -5.68
CA ASP A 146 10.90 -16.65 -4.64
C ASP A 146 10.33 -16.16 -3.30
N LYS A 147 10.49 -16.92 -2.20
CA LYS A 147 10.15 -16.44 -0.84
C LYS A 147 11.06 -15.31 -0.39
N GLU A 148 12.30 -15.26 -0.91
CA GLU A 148 13.20 -14.12 -0.71
C GLU A 148 12.71 -12.86 -1.40
N GLU A 149 11.69 -12.92 -2.27
CA GLU A 149 11.05 -11.73 -2.86
C GLU A 149 9.65 -11.52 -2.29
N TYR A 150 8.80 -12.54 -2.32
CA TYR A 150 7.37 -12.47 -2.02
C TYR A 150 6.93 -13.30 -0.82
N GLY A 151 7.79 -13.67 0.14
CA GLY A 151 7.38 -14.56 1.23
C GLY A 151 6.33 -13.99 2.22
N ASP A 152 6.14 -12.67 2.32
CA ASP A 152 5.23 -12.08 3.32
C ASP A 152 3.75 -12.24 2.94
N GLU A 153 3.07 -13.21 3.53
CA GLU A 153 1.64 -13.42 3.29
C GLU A 153 0.70 -12.45 4.04
N THR A 154 1.20 -11.31 4.53
CA THR A 154 0.38 -10.32 5.25
C THR A 154 0.01 -9.08 4.41
N CYS A 155 0.61 -8.86 3.23
CA CYS A 155 0.33 -7.67 2.44
C CYS A 155 0.46 -7.83 0.91
N THR A 156 -0.11 -6.88 0.15
CA THR A 156 -0.10 -6.91 -1.33
C THR A 156 1.30 -6.92 -1.94
N MET A 157 2.34 -6.50 -1.22
CA MET A 157 3.72 -6.52 -1.75
C MET A 157 4.46 -7.85 -1.52
N GLY A 158 3.85 -8.83 -0.83
CA GLY A 158 4.38 -10.17 -0.62
C GLY A 158 3.48 -11.25 -1.22
N HIS A 159 3.31 -12.39 -0.56
CA HIS A 159 2.61 -13.54 -1.14
C HIS A 159 1.09 -13.32 -1.26
N ALA A 160 0.55 -12.41 -0.46
CA ALA A 160 -0.90 -12.30 -0.31
C ALA A 160 -1.60 -11.80 -1.58
N PHE A 161 -0.95 -10.99 -2.44
CA PHE A 161 -1.55 -10.68 -3.75
C PHE A 161 -1.56 -11.91 -4.66
N LEU A 162 -0.53 -12.77 -4.61
CA LEU A 162 -0.48 -14.01 -5.40
C LEU A 162 -1.62 -14.96 -5.01
N LYS A 163 -1.86 -15.15 -3.70
CA LYS A 163 -2.98 -15.95 -3.17
C LYS A 163 -4.37 -15.39 -3.53
N ASN A 164 -4.51 -14.08 -3.78
CA ASN A 164 -5.81 -13.43 -4.00
C ASN A 164 -6.05 -12.95 -5.46
N SER A 165 -5.03 -13.03 -6.33
CA SER A 165 -5.14 -12.69 -7.76
C SER A 165 -5.69 -13.86 -8.56
N PHE A 166 -6.68 -13.61 -9.41
CA PHE A 166 -7.32 -14.66 -10.23
C PHE A 166 -6.35 -15.26 -11.27
N LEU A 167 -5.26 -14.57 -11.57
CA LEU A 167 -4.25 -15.03 -12.52
C LEU A 167 -3.35 -16.15 -11.99
N PHE A 168 -3.29 -16.35 -10.67
CA PHE A 168 -2.29 -17.24 -10.07
C PHE A 168 -2.88 -18.48 -9.39
N GLU A 169 -4.08 -18.41 -8.81
CA GLU A 169 -4.68 -19.61 -8.18
C GLU A 169 -5.26 -20.64 -9.18
N GLN A 170 -5.46 -20.30 -10.46
CA GLN A 170 -6.21 -21.07 -11.49
C GLN A 170 -7.66 -21.47 -11.12
N LYS A 171 -8.06 -21.31 -9.87
CA LYS A 171 -9.46 -21.28 -9.46
C LYS A 171 -10.11 -20.08 -10.13
N ILE A 172 -11.27 -20.32 -10.73
CA ILE A 172 -12.21 -19.25 -11.02
C ILE A 172 -12.53 -18.65 -9.66
N LEU A 173 -11.98 -17.46 -9.35
CA LEU A 173 -12.50 -16.67 -8.24
C LEU A 173 -13.97 -16.47 -8.56
N ASP A 174 -14.83 -17.04 -7.73
CA ASP A 174 -16.27 -16.86 -7.86
C ASP A 174 -16.54 -15.35 -7.89
N PRO A 175 -17.26 -14.81 -8.88
CA PRO A 175 -17.47 -13.37 -9.02
C PRO A 175 -18.21 -12.73 -7.83
N SER A 176 -18.75 -13.52 -6.90
CA SER A 176 -19.24 -13.03 -5.60
C SER A 176 -18.13 -12.80 -4.56
N HIS A 177 -16.98 -13.49 -4.67
CA HIS A 177 -15.78 -13.24 -3.89
C HIS A 177 -15.09 -11.96 -4.38
N GLN A 178 -15.58 -10.81 -3.91
CA GLN A 178 -14.83 -9.56 -3.92
C GLN A 178 -13.61 -9.75 -3.02
N ALA A 179 -12.46 -10.09 -3.61
CA ALA A 179 -11.21 -10.31 -2.88
C ALA A 179 -10.79 -9.02 -2.16
N LEU A 180 -11.15 -8.89 -0.87
CA LEU A 180 -10.93 -7.66 -0.10
C LEU A 180 -9.49 -7.15 -0.28
N PRO A 181 -9.31 -5.83 -0.40
CA PRO A 181 -8.01 -5.26 -0.71
C PRO A 181 -7.01 -5.61 0.38
N VAL A 182 -6.04 -6.45 0.04
CA VAL A 182 -4.95 -6.81 0.94
C VAL A 182 -4.00 -5.61 1.05
N CYS A 183 -4.19 -4.79 2.07
CA CYS A 183 -3.40 -3.57 2.20
C CYS A 183 -1.94 -3.83 2.57
N PHE A 184 -1.18 -2.75 2.75
CA PHE A 184 0.23 -2.80 3.11
C PHE A 184 0.47 -3.14 4.58
N ASN A 185 1.54 -3.89 4.85
CA ASN A 185 1.97 -4.22 6.20
C ASN A 185 2.39 -2.96 7.00
N GLY A 186 2.56 -3.11 8.32
CA GLY A 186 2.80 -1.99 9.22
C GLY A 186 3.98 -1.10 8.83
N ALA A 187 5.09 -1.67 8.37
CA ALA A 187 6.28 -0.92 7.98
C ALA A 187 6.06 -0.02 6.74
N LYS A 188 5.32 -0.50 5.75
CA LYS A 188 5.00 0.25 4.53
C LYS A 188 3.91 1.29 4.78
N SER A 189 2.85 0.92 5.50
CA SER A 189 1.81 1.85 5.94
C SER A 189 2.38 2.97 6.83
N TRP A 190 3.39 2.67 7.65
CA TRP A 190 4.17 3.67 8.39
C TRP A 190 4.95 4.60 7.46
N THR A 191 5.67 4.04 6.48
CA THR A 191 6.48 4.80 5.52
C THR A 191 5.64 5.82 4.73
N LEU A 192 4.39 5.47 4.42
CA LEU A 192 3.45 6.34 3.70
C LEU A 192 2.64 7.28 4.60
N GLY A 193 2.85 7.25 5.93
CA GLY A 193 2.15 8.11 6.88
C GLY A 193 0.63 7.84 7.01
N TRP A 194 0.12 6.73 6.50
CA TRP A 194 -1.33 6.47 6.41
C TRP A 194 -2.02 6.49 7.78
N TYR A 195 -1.34 6.09 8.84
CA TYR A 195 -1.89 5.97 10.20
C TYR A 195 -1.15 6.82 11.23
N GLU A 196 -0.54 7.95 10.81
CA GLU A 196 0.34 8.77 11.66
C GLU A 196 -0.29 9.18 13.01
N ASP A 197 -1.58 9.48 13.04
CA ASP A 197 -2.33 9.82 14.26
C ASP A 197 -2.62 8.64 15.20
N LYS A 198 -2.30 7.41 14.77
CA LYS A 198 -2.39 6.13 15.52
C LYS A 198 -1.09 5.34 15.47
N HIS A 199 0.03 6.00 15.16
CA HIS A 199 1.37 5.44 15.28
C HIS A 199 1.86 5.55 16.72
N VAL A 200 2.54 4.51 17.20
CA VAL A 200 3.31 4.57 18.46
C VAL A 200 4.74 4.13 18.17
N THR A 201 5.70 4.81 18.78
CA THR A 201 7.11 4.38 18.79
C THR A 201 7.46 3.85 20.17
N PHE A 202 8.12 2.70 20.23
CA PHE A 202 8.68 2.09 21.42
C PHE A 202 10.20 1.94 21.24
N THR A 203 10.96 2.24 22.28
CA THR A 203 12.42 2.13 22.35
C THR A 203 12.82 1.32 23.58
N ALA A 204 14.10 0.96 23.71
CA ALA A 204 14.56 0.32 24.94
C ALA A 204 14.47 1.23 26.19
N VAL A 205 14.37 2.56 26.05
CA VAL A 205 14.20 3.47 27.20
C VAL A 205 12.84 3.29 27.88
N ASP A 206 11.82 2.94 27.10
CA ASP A 206 10.44 2.79 27.59
C ASP A 206 10.26 1.57 28.52
N GLN A 207 11.16 0.58 28.40
CA GLN A 207 11.21 -0.71 29.14
C GLN A 207 9.98 -1.62 28.96
N LYS A 208 8.76 -1.09 29.01
CA LYS A 208 7.52 -1.81 28.76
C LYS A 208 6.48 -0.91 28.09
N TRP A 209 5.79 -1.44 27.09
CA TRP A 209 4.57 -0.89 26.53
C TRP A 209 3.43 -1.91 26.61
N GLU A 210 2.22 -1.43 26.83
CA GLU A 210 1.01 -2.26 26.88
C GLU A 210 -0.14 -1.47 26.26
N GLY A 211 -0.83 -2.06 25.27
CA GLY A 211 -1.85 -1.35 24.53
C GLY A 211 -2.65 -2.21 23.57
N LYS A 212 -3.60 -1.57 22.86
CA LYS A 212 -4.52 -2.22 21.94
C LYS A 212 -4.19 -1.85 20.49
N LEU A 213 -3.79 -2.85 19.71
CA LEU A 213 -3.64 -2.74 18.27
C LEU A 213 -5.01 -2.97 17.62
N ILE A 214 -5.46 -2.05 16.77
CA ILE A 214 -6.61 -2.25 15.88
C ILE A 214 -6.11 -2.53 14.46
N GLY A 215 -6.90 -3.25 13.68
CA GLY A 215 -6.58 -3.44 12.28
C GLY A 215 -6.95 -2.22 11.43
N GLN A 216 -6.28 -2.08 10.30
CA GLN A 216 -6.53 -1.00 9.33
C GLN A 216 -8.02 -0.80 8.99
N VAL A 217 -8.80 -1.88 8.86
CA VAL A 217 -10.23 -1.80 8.52
C VAL A 217 -11.08 -1.13 9.60
N ASP A 218 -10.60 -1.18 10.86
CA ASP A 218 -11.23 -0.57 12.03
C ASP A 218 -10.69 0.83 12.35
N TYR A 219 -9.72 1.36 11.58
CA TYR A 219 -9.17 2.70 11.80
C TYR A 219 -10.27 3.81 11.87
N PRO A 220 -11.30 3.84 10.99
CA PRO A 220 -12.37 4.84 11.07
C PRO A 220 -13.26 4.75 12.31
N THR A 221 -13.36 3.57 12.95
CA THR A 221 -14.21 3.39 14.14
C THR A 221 -13.47 3.67 15.46
N SER A 222 -12.15 3.93 15.38
CA SER A 222 -11.26 4.18 16.52
C SER A 222 -11.52 5.48 17.29
N SER A 223 -12.31 6.41 16.74
CA SER A 223 -12.61 7.73 17.30
C SER A 223 -13.92 7.82 18.08
N ASN A 224 -14.62 6.69 18.31
CA ASN A 224 -15.97 6.65 18.88
C ASN A 224 -16.08 6.92 20.41
N GLY A 225 -15.42 7.96 20.91
CA GLY A 225 -15.72 8.59 22.21
C GLY A 225 -15.44 7.78 23.48
N SER A 226 -14.88 6.57 23.39
CA SER A 226 -14.68 5.66 24.53
C SER A 226 -13.52 6.02 25.46
N GLY A 227 -12.72 7.04 25.12
CA GLY A 227 -11.48 7.39 25.84
C GLY A 227 -10.33 6.39 25.68
N VAL A 228 -10.55 5.28 24.94
CA VAL A 228 -9.53 4.26 24.68
C VAL A 228 -8.60 4.74 23.57
N VAL A 229 -7.29 4.76 23.84
CA VAL A 229 -6.27 5.04 22.83
C VAL A 229 -5.93 3.74 22.10
N TYR A 230 -6.26 3.67 20.82
CA TYR A 230 -5.91 2.57 19.93
C TYR A 230 -4.70 2.93 19.05
N THR A 231 -3.89 1.92 18.75
CA THR A 231 -2.73 2.01 17.85
C THR A 231 -3.00 1.18 16.59
N VAL A 232 -2.62 1.65 15.40
CA VAL A 232 -2.68 0.83 14.17
C VAL A 232 -1.32 0.19 13.88
N VAL A 233 -0.24 0.96 14.03
CA VAL A 233 1.14 0.48 13.86
C VAL A 233 1.98 0.88 15.06
N LEU A 234 2.59 -0.12 15.70
CA LEU A 234 3.59 0.07 16.74
C LEU A 234 4.98 -0.17 16.15
N LYS A 235 5.82 0.86 16.13
CA LYS A 235 7.23 0.77 15.72
C LYS A 235 8.12 0.44 16.91
N LEU A 236 8.90 -0.62 16.82
CA LEU A 236 9.95 -0.98 17.79
C LEU A 236 11.28 -0.48 17.23
N GLN A 237 11.77 0.61 17.79
CA GLN A 237 12.86 1.42 17.24
C GLN A 237 14.20 1.12 17.92
N TYR A 238 15.23 0.85 17.12
CA TYR A 238 16.61 0.77 17.63
C TYR A 238 17.19 2.17 17.90
N ILE A 239 17.70 2.41 19.10
CA ILE A 239 18.32 3.68 19.50
C ILE A 239 19.85 3.65 19.47
N THR A 240 20.46 2.47 19.29
CA THR A 240 21.91 2.32 19.16
C THR A 240 22.46 3.12 17.97
N PRO A 241 23.52 3.93 18.14
CA PRO A 241 24.15 4.65 17.03
C PRO A 241 24.53 3.71 15.87
N GLY A 242 24.21 4.11 14.64
CA GLY A 242 24.45 3.31 13.44
C GLY A 242 23.44 2.19 13.18
N ALA A 243 22.43 1.99 14.04
CA ALA A 243 21.37 1.02 13.75
C ALA A 243 20.56 1.43 12.51
N THR A 244 20.51 0.55 11.51
CA THR A 244 19.86 0.77 10.21
C THR A 244 18.52 0.04 10.07
N PHE A 245 17.95 -0.52 11.13
CA PHE A 245 16.80 -1.42 11.06
C PHE A 245 15.79 -1.10 12.16
N ASP A 246 14.50 -1.29 11.88
CA ASP A 246 13.40 -1.14 12.82
C ASP A 246 12.35 -2.25 12.60
N TYR A 247 11.59 -2.56 13.64
CA TYR A 247 10.46 -3.49 13.57
C TYR A 247 9.12 -2.76 13.67
N TYR A 248 8.07 -3.34 13.09
CA TYR A 248 6.73 -2.79 13.01
C TYR A 248 5.71 -3.89 13.32
N VAL A 249 4.82 -3.61 14.28
CA VAL A 249 3.81 -4.54 14.78
C VAL A 249 2.43 -4.03 14.37
N MET A 250 1.62 -4.89 13.77
CA MET A 250 0.30 -4.54 13.22
C MET A 250 -0.68 -5.72 13.30
N PHE A 251 -1.94 -5.44 13.65
CA PHE A 251 -3.02 -6.42 13.73
C PHE A 251 -3.76 -6.57 12.39
N HIS A 252 -3.83 -7.78 11.84
CA HIS A 252 -4.47 -8.07 10.55
C HIS A 252 -5.93 -8.48 10.72
N ARG A 253 -6.77 -7.49 11.03
CA ARG A 253 -8.23 -7.68 11.17
C ARG A 253 -8.87 -8.02 9.82
N VAL A 254 -9.68 -9.08 9.79
CA VAL A 254 -10.53 -9.48 8.66
C VAL A 254 -12.00 -9.43 9.13
N PRO A 255 -12.84 -8.50 8.63
CA PRO A 255 -14.13 -8.17 9.25
C PRO A 255 -15.25 -9.18 8.93
N GLY A 256 -16.09 -9.50 9.93
CA GLY A 256 -17.26 -10.38 9.75
C GLY A 256 -16.92 -11.89 9.75
N ASN A 257 -17.92 -12.70 9.41
CA ASN A 257 -17.85 -14.17 9.33
C ASN A 257 -17.64 -14.69 7.91
N GLU A 258 -17.44 -13.79 6.93
CA GLU A 258 -17.30 -14.21 5.55
C GLU A 258 -16.00 -15.01 5.38
N THR A 259 -16.10 -16.15 4.70
CA THR A 259 -14.93 -16.91 4.25
C THR A 259 -14.27 -16.18 3.09
N TYR A 260 -13.70 -15.00 3.34
CA TYR A 260 -12.62 -14.48 2.50
C TYR A 260 -11.56 -15.59 2.38
N SER A 261 -11.02 -15.74 1.16
CA SER A 261 -10.26 -16.91 0.69
C SER A 261 -9.64 -17.75 1.83
N SER A 262 -9.98 -19.04 1.85
CA SER A 262 -9.67 -20.03 2.91
C SER A 262 -8.18 -20.25 3.24
N ASN A 263 -7.31 -19.40 2.71
CA ASN A 263 -5.86 -19.49 2.66
C ASN A 263 -5.19 -18.28 3.35
N TYR A 264 -5.97 -17.44 4.05
CA TYR A 264 -5.46 -16.31 4.82
C TYR A 264 -5.02 -16.74 6.23
N ASP A 265 -3.92 -17.51 6.29
CA ASP A 265 -3.35 -18.10 7.51
C ASP A 265 -3.03 -17.06 8.62
N ASN A 266 -2.98 -15.78 8.24
CA ASN A 266 -2.69 -14.63 9.10
C ASN A 266 -3.93 -13.80 9.50
N ALA A 267 -5.14 -14.24 9.14
CA ALA A 267 -6.39 -13.55 9.48
C ALA A 267 -6.58 -13.44 11.00
N ASN A 268 -6.91 -12.23 11.45
CA ASN A 268 -7.09 -11.88 12.86
C ASN A 268 -5.89 -12.26 13.74
N LYS A 269 -4.66 -12.09 13.22
CA LYS A 269 -3.40 -12.26 13.96
C LYS A 269 -2.55 -10.99 13.94
N VAL A 270 -1.56 -10.90 14.82
CA VAL A 270 -0.59 -9.79 14.89
C VAL A 270 0.67 -10.16 14.12
N SER A 271 1.06 -9.34 13.15
CA SER A 271 2.33 -9.49 12.43
C SER A 271 3.46 -8.66 13.07
N ILE A 272 4.69 -9.14 12.90
CA ILE A 272 5.93 -8.44 13.23
C ILE A 272 6.79 -8.43 11.97
N VAL A 273 7.02 -7.23 11.44
CA VAL A 273 7.70 -6.99 10.17
C VAL A 273 8.89 -6.08 10.39
N GLY A 274 10.06 -6.49 9.92
CA GLY A 274 11.29 -5.68 9.97
C GLY A 274 11.55 -4.92 8.65
N MET A 275 12.17 -3.74 8.75
CA MET A 275 12.51 -2.91 7.59
C MET A 275 13.78 -2.09 7.83
N ASN A 276 14.57 -1.88 6.78
CA ASN A 276 15.71 -0.97 6.83
C ASN A 276 15.28 0.51 6.89
N ARG A 277 16.11 1.34 7.51
CA ARG A 277 15.99 2.79 7.54
C ARG A 277 16.55 3.41 6.26
N GLY A 278 15.94 4.50 5.81
CA GLY A 278 16.62 5.48 4.94
C GLY A 278 16.81 5.09 3.47
N GLY A 279 16.03 4.15 2.91
CA GLY A 279 16.00 3.99 1.45
C GLY A 279 15.20 2.80 0.94
N SER A 280 15.57 1.58 1.35
CA SER A 280 14.87 0.38 0.90
C SER A 280 13.61 0.13 1.73
N THR A 281 12.45 0.19 1.08
CA THR A 281 11.15 -0.18 1.67
C THR A 281 10.85 -1.68 1.53
N VAL A 282 11.88 -2.50 1.23
CA VAL A 282 11.81 -3.96 1.33
C VAL A 282 11.62 -4.33 2.80
N THR A 283 10.64 -5.19 3.05
CA THR A 283 10.28 -5.63 4.41
C THR A 283 10.42 -7.13 4.56
N ASN A 284 10.80 -7.60 5.75
CA ASN A 284 10.85 -9.02 6.09
C ASN A 284 9.79 -9.33 7.15
N LEU A 285 8.90 -10.28 6.88
CA LEU A 285 8.01 -10.85 7.89
C LEU A 285 8.83 -11.78 8.81
N ASP A 286 9.02 -11.37 10.07
CA ASP A 286 9.75 -12.15 11.07
C ASP A 286 8.82 -13.12 11.81
N LYS A 287 7.57 -12.70 12.13
CA LYS A 287 6.60 -13.56 12.82
C LYS A 287 5.16 -13.09 12.63
N VAL A 288 4.22 -14.04 12.73
CA VAL A 288 2.80 -13.79 12.98
C VAL A 288 2.41 -14.51 14.27
N LEU A 289 1.58 -13.86 15.09
CA LEU A 289 1.22 -14.24 16.46
C LEU A 289 -0.31 -14.22 16.66
N GLY A 290 -0.87 -15.33 17.14
CA GLY A 290 -2.21 -15.42 17.72
C GLY A 290 -2.21 -15.17 19.23
N THR A 291 -3.39 -15.28 19.84
CA THR A 291 -3.59 -15.15 21.30
C THR A 291 -2.68 -16.08 22.09
N GLY A 292 -1.97 -15.54 23.08
CA GLY A 292 -1.03 -16.26 23.95
C GLY A 292 0.36 -16.49 23.35
N GLU A 293 0.56 -16.22 22.06
CA GLU A 293 1.87 -16.37 21.43
C GLU A 293 2.77 -15.16 21.69
N SER A 294 4.09 -15.38 21.58
CA SER A 294 5.09 -14.33 21.71
C SER A 294 6.26 -14.52 20.73
N TRP A 295 6.96 -13.42 20.49
CA TRP A 295 8.19 -13.37 19.70
C TRP A 295 9.25 -12.62 20.51
N THR A 296 10.48 -13.13 20.49
CA THR A 296 11.63 -12.50 21.15
C THR A 296 12.67 -12.17 20.10
N LYS A 297 13.17 -10.94 20.11
CA LYS A 297 14.36 -10.51 19.39
C LYS A 297 15.53 -10.43 20.37
N PRO A 298 16.50 -11.35 20.29
CA PRO A 298 17.70 -11.27 21.11
C PRO A 298 18.53 -10.03 20.79
N GLU A 299 19.28 -9.55 21.79
CA GLU A 299 20.23 -8.43 21.65
C GLU A 299 19.62 -7.16 21.02
N PHE A 300 18.39 -6.82 21.44
CA PHE A 300 17.76 -5.57 21.04
C PHE A 300 18.56 -4.39 21.62
N ASN A 301 18.97 -3.47 20.73
CA ASN A 301 19.98 -2.43 20.99
C ASN A 301 21.39 -2.91 21.41
N GLY A 302 21.68 -4.21 21.41
CA GLY A 302 23.03 -4.76 21.59
C GLY A 302 23.67 -4.46 22.94
N GLN A 303 22.92 -4.66 24.03
CA GLN A 303 23.35 -4.42 25.42
C GLN A 303 23.15 -5.66 26.33
N GLY A 304 22.97 -6.86 25.78
CA GLY A 304 22.58 -8.05 26.54
C GLY A 304 21.11 -8.05 26.96
N GLN A 305 20.27 -7.29 26.25
CA GLN A 305 18.84 -7.17 26.51
C GLN A 305 18.02 -7.68 25.34
N ASP A 306 16.96 -8.42 25.64
CA ASP A 306 16.06 -8.99 24.64
C ASP A 306 14.77 -8.19 24.56
N LEU A 307 14.21 -8.06 23.37
CA LEU A 307 12.88 -7.46 23.16
C LEU A 307 11.86 -8.57 22.99
N LYS A 308 10.85 -8.62 23.86
CA LYS A 308 9.74 -9.57 23.74
C LYS A 308 8.44 -8.85 23.39
N VAL A 309 7.71 -9.40 22.42
CA VAL A 309 6.36 -9.00 22.02
C VAL A 309 5.42 -10.15 22.31
N THR A 310 4.35 -9.92 23.07
CA THR A 310 3.36 -10.93 23.48
C THR A 310 1.95 -10.47 23.13
N VAL A 311 1.16 -11.32 22.47
CA VAL A 311 -0.27 -11.06 22.24
C VAL A 311 -1.06 -11.65 23.40
N LYS A 312 -1.59 -10.81 24.29
CA LYS A 312 -2.38 -11.26 25.45
C LYS A 312 -3.73 -11.82 25.06
N SER A 313 -4.45 -11.07 24.22
CA SER A 313 -5.81 -11.38 23.81
C SER A 313 -6.09 -10.82 22.42
N ILE A 314 -7.02 -11.43 21.70
CA ILE A 314 -7.58 -10.88 20.46
C ILE A 314 -9.09 -10.93 20.61
N ASN A 315 -9.75 -9.79 20.42
CA ASN A 315 -11.20 -9.65 20.50
C ASN A 315 -11.74 -9.12 19.16
N VAL A 316 -12.38 -10.00 18.40
CA VAL A 316 -12.99 -9.71 17.10
C VAL A 316 -14.48 -9.34 17.18
N ASP A 317 -15.07 -9.44 18.37
CA ASP A 317 -16.50 -9.21 18.64
C ASP A 317 -16.78 -7.77 19.13
N GLN A 318 -15.74 -6.99 19.43
CA GLN A 318 -15.85 -5.55 19.74
C GLN A 318 -15.71 -4.67 18.50
N THR A 319 -16.10 -3.40 18.62
CA THR A 319 -15.96 -2.39 17.58
C THR A 319 -15.29 -1.13 18.18
N PRO A 320 -14.05 -0.79 17.79
CA PRO A 320 -13.17 -1.55 16.90
C PRO A 320 -12.76 -2.92 17.50
N ALA A 321 -12.48 -3.90 16.64
CA ALA A 321 -11.83 -5.13 17.07
C ALA A 321 -10.34 -4.89 17.32
N PHE A 322 -9.75 -5.58 18.29
CA PHE A 322 -8.38 -5.32 18.70
C PHE A 322 -7.61 -6.57 19.14
N ALA A 323 -6.29 -6.49 19.02
CA ALA A 323 -5.35 -7.34 19.73
C ALA A 323 -4.71 -6.55 20.88
N GLU A 324 -4.75 -7.11 22.09
CA GLU A 324 -4.05 -6.58 23.25
C GLU A 324 -2.62 -7.11 23.26
N VAL A 325 -1.64 -6.20 23.22
CA VAL A 325 -0.23 -6.54 23.04
C VAL A 325 0.59 -5.91 24.15
N VAL A 326 1.54 -6.69 24.68
CA VAL A 326 2.62 -6.21 25.54
C VAL A 326 3.94 -6.31 24.82
N VAL A 327 4.74 -5.27 24.95
CA VAL A 327 6.15 -5.24 24.56
C VAL A 327 6.96 -4.99 25.82
N GLU A 328 8.01 -5.77 26.03
CA GLU A 328 8.86 -5.68 27.23
C GLU A 328 10.34 -5.90 26.87
N ILE A 329 11.22 -5.15 27.52
CA ILE A 329 12.66 -5.40 27.53
C ILE A 329 12.97 -6.40 28.65
N LEU A 330 13.64 -7.49 28.28
CA LEU A 330 14.10 -8.54 29.17
C LEU A 330 15.62 -8.42 29.38
N GLY A 331 16.08 -8.87 30.54
CA GLY A 331 17.49 -8.78 30.92
C GLY A 331 17.83 -7.42 31.56
N GLN A 332 18.79 -7.46 32.49
CA GLN A 332 19.30 -6.25 33.13
C GLN A 332 20.33 -5.58 32.19
N PRO A 333 20.36 -4.25 32.07
CA PRO A 333 21.41 -3.59 31.30
C PRO A 333 22.77 -4.03 31.85
N THR A 334 23.64 -4.55 30.98
CA THR A 334 25.02 -4.81 31.39
C THR A 334 25.64 -3.47 31.77
N SER A 335 26.02 -3.32 33.05
CA SER A 335 26.68 -2.10 33.52
C SER A 335 27.93 -1.89 32.67
N GLY A 336 27.99 -0.76 31.96
CA GLY A 336 29.13 -0.42 31.11
C GLY A 336 30.45 -0.56 31.88
N PRO A 337 31.56 -0.86 31.18
CA PRO A 337 32.81 -1.28 31.82
C PRO A 337 33.20 -0.31 32.92
N THR A 338 33.14 -0.79 34.16
CA THR A 338 33.59 -0.04 35.34
C THR A 338 34.97 0.49 35.03
N SER A 339 35.13 1.81 35.01
CA SER A 339 36.41 2.43 34.69
C SER A 339 37.47 1.80 35.61
N PRO A 340 38.62 1.34 35.06
CA PRO A 340 39.62 0.67 35.87
C PRO A 340 39.97 1.59 37.05
N PRO A 341 40.07 1.05 38.28
CA PRO A 341 40.22 1.86 39.48
C PRO A 341 41.39 2.81 39.28
N THR A 342 41.09 4.11 39.31
CA THR A 342 42.09 5.15 39.09
C THR A 342 43.08 5.04 40.24
N SER A 343 44.27 4.52 39.96
CA SER A 343 45.35 4.46 40.94
C SER A 343 45.75 5.89 41.27
N ASP A 344 45.40 6.36 42.47
CA ASP A 344 45.80 7.69 42.94
C ASP A 344 47.32 7.86 42.78
N PRO A 345 47.78 8.92 42.07
CA PRO A 345 49.20 9.26 42.06
C PRO A 345 49.57 9.80 43.44
N THR A 346 50.27 8.97 44.21
CA THR A 346 50.82 9.38 45.51
C THR A 346 51.71 10.60 45.30
N THR A 347 51.37 11.71 45.97
CA THR A 347 52.12 12.95 45.88
C THR A 347 53.35 12.89 46.78
N GLU A 348 54.53 12.96 46.18
CA GLU A 348 55.80 13.14 46.92
C GLU A 348 56.25 14.61 46.78
N PRO A 349 56.60 15.29 47.89
CA PRO A 349 57.01 16.69 47.85
C PRO A 349 58.50 16.81 47.49
N THR A 350 58.83 17.48 46.40
CA THR A 350 60.21 17.90 46.11
C THR A 350 60.28 19.39 45.80
N THR A 351 61.22 20.07 46.45
CA THR A 351 61.37 21.53 46.47
C THR A 351 62.32 22.05 45.40
N SER A 352 62.08 23.29 44.94
CA SER A 352 63.07 24.25 44.37
C SER A 352 63.98 23.77 43.23
N SER A 353 63.96 24.37 42.04
CA SER A 353 64.49 25.74 41.88
C SER A 353 64.35 26.31 40.45
N THR A 354 64.54 27.62 40.38
CA THR A 354 64.59 28.58 39.25
C THR A 354 65.35 28.13 37.99
N SER A 355 64.87 28.51 36.78
CA SER A 355 65.55 29.50 35.90
C SER A 355 64.82 29.78 34.56
N ALA A 356 64.73 31.07 34.22
CA ALA A 356 64.69 31.74 32.89
C ALA A 356 63.90 31.20 31.65
N ALA A 357 63.28 32.16 30.97
CA ALA A 357 62.67 32.13 29.62
C ALA A 357 63.76 32.16 28.49
N PRO A 358 63.49 32.33 27.15
CA PRO A 358 62.25 32.80 26.50
C PRO A 358 61.88 32.30 25.06
N THR A 359 60.68 32.71 24.61
CA THR A 359 60.28 33.06 23.22
C THR A 359 60.50 32.10 22.03
N LYS A 360 59.39 31.63 21.41
CA LYS A 360 59.08 31.92 19.99
C LYS A 360 57.61 31.71 19.61
N SER A 361 57.21 32.36 18.52
CA SER A 361 55.85 32.66 18.06
C SER A 361 55.52 32.04 16.70
N ILE A 362 54.30 32.31 16.16
CA ILE A 362 53.86 32.12 14.74
C ILE A 362 53.40 30.66 14.44
N GLN A 363 52.33 30.33 13.69
CA GLN A 363 51.41 31.12 12.83
C GLN A 363 49.97 30.58 12.85
N THR A 364 49.01 31.43 12.47
CA THR A 364 47.62 31.09 12.08
C THR A 364 47.50 30.74 10.59
N THR A 365 46.64 29.78 10.22
CA THR A 365 46.00 29.71 8.88
C THR A 365 44.53 29.27 8.96
N PRO A 366 43.65 29.70 8.03
CA PRO A 366 42.19 29.53 8.13
C PRO A 366 41.66 28.27 7.42
N PRO A 367 40.40 27.85 7.69
CA PRO A 367 39.76 26.76 6.96
C PRO A 367 39.41 27.17 5.53
N THR A 368 39.86 26.40 4.54
CA THR A 368 39.50 26.62 3.13
C THR A 368 38.33 25.73 2.69
N LYS A 369 37.48 26.31 1.86
CA LYS A 369 36.19 25.80 1.39
C LYS A 369 36.33 24.94 0.12
N SER A 370 35.20 24.35 -0.30
CA SER A 370 34.89 23.74 -1.62
C SER A 370 35.43 22.35 -1.99
N ILE A 371 34.47 21.43 -2.04
CA ILE A 371 34.23 20.30 -2.97
C ILE A 371 34.98 20.35 -4.32
N PRO A 372 35.28 19.19 -4.93
CA PRO A 372 34.36 18.70 -5.97
C PRO A 372 33.94 17.22 -5.84
N MET A 373 32.71 16.90 -6.29
CA MET A 373 32.24 15.53 -6.49
C MET A 373 32.93 14.93 -7.73
N THR A 374 33.43 13.70 -7.65
CA THR A 374 34.02 13.00 -8.79
C THR A 374 33.54 11.56 -8.89
N ALA A 375 32.90 11.27 -10.03
CA ALA A 375 32.75 9.99 -10.72
C ALA A 375 32.31 8.73 -9.94
N THR A 376 31.07 8.33 -10.21
CA THR A 376 30.62 6.93 -10.27
C THR A 376 31.49 6.08 -11.20
N PRO A 377 31.87 4.85 -10.79
CA PRO A 377 32.16 3.75 -11.71
C PRO A 377 30.90 2.92 -11.94
N SER A 378 30.49 2.81 -13.21
CA SER A 378 29.51 1.81 -13.65
C SER A 378 30.19 0.44 -13.78
N SER A 379 29.55 -0.61 -13.26
CA SER A 379 29.93 -1.99 -13.54
C SER A 379 28.68 -2.85 -13.75
N ALA A 380 28.31 -3.07 -15.01
CA ALA A 380 27.20 -3.94 -15.38
C ALA A 380 27.52 -5.43 -15.10
N PRO A 381 26.56 -6.25 -14.64
CA PRO A 381 26.75 -7.69 -14.54
C PRO A 381 26.76 -8.36 -15.92
N THR A 382 27.73 -9.25 -16.13
CA THR A 382 27.92 -10.01 -17.36
C THR A 382 26.76 -10.94 -17.67
N LYS A 383 26.29 -10.90 -18.92
CA LYS A 383 25.28 -11.78 -19.50
C LYS A 383 25.80 -13.23 -19.58
N SER A 384 25.33 -14.12 -18.70
CA SER A 384 25.57 -15.56 -18.83
C SER A 384 24.54 -16.22 -19.74
N ILE A 385 25.00 -17.18 -20.55
CA ILE A 385 24.25 -17.83 -21.62
C ILE A 385 23.55 -19.07 -21.06
N MET A 386 22.24 -19.20 -21.29
CA MET A 386 21.53 -20.48 -21.14
C MET A 386 21.27 -21.12 -22.51
N THR A 387 21.51 -22.42 -22.56
CA THR A 387 21.66 -23.21 -23.78
C THR A 387 20.41 -24.05 -24.07
N ALA A 388 20.03 -24.11 -25.35
CA ALA A 388 19.17 -25.09 -26.03
C ALA A 388 17.85 -25.55 -25.34
N ALA A 389 16.73 -25.23 -25.98
CA ALA A 389 15.43 -25.84 -25.68
C ALA A 389 15.32 -27.29 -26.20
N PRO A 390 14.64 -28.22 -25.49
CA PRO A 390 14.22 -29.49 -26.05
C PRO A 390 12.96 -29.33 -26.91
N THR A 391 13.00 -29.88 -28.12
CA THR A 391 11.84 -29.97 -29.02
C THR A 391 10.85 -31.04 -28.57
N THR A 392 9.57 -30.70 -28.44
CA THR A 392 8.47 -31.69 -28.44
C THR A 392 7.36 -31.28 -29.41
N SER A 393 6.76 -32.29 -30.03
CA SER A 393 5.90 -32.18 -31.21
C SER A 393 4.44 -31.81 -30.90
N ALA A 394 3.82 -31.07 -31.82
CA ALA A 394 2.40 -30.71 -31.77
C ALA A 394 1.46 -31.91 -31.97
N PRO A 395 0.22 -31.84 -31.43
CA PRO A 395 -0.92 -32.58 -31.97
C PRO A 395 -1.96 -31.66 -32.64
N SER A 396 -2.43 -32.15 -33.79
CA SER A 396 -3.51 -31.71 -34.67
C SER A 396 -4.63 -30.80 -34.12
N SER A 397 -4.98 -29.82 -34.94
CA SER A 397 -6.24 -29.05 -34.89
C SER A 397 -7.50 -29.90 -35.09
N MET A 398 -8.60 -29.53 -34.42
CA MET A 398 -9.97 -29.60 -34.94
C MET A 398 -10.77 -28.36 -34.52
N PRO A 399 -11.72 -27.86 -35.34
CA PRO A 399 -12.42 -26.60 -35.07
C PRO A 399 -13.68 -26.81 -34.20
N VAL A 400 -13.93 -25.89 -33.26
CA VAL A 400 -15.22 -25.77 -32.56
C VAL A 400 -15.88 -24.46 -32.95
N THR A 401 -16.91 -24.55 -33.80
CA THR A 401 -17.83 -23.45 -34.10
C THR A 401 -18.78 -23.22 -32.92
N MET A 402 -18.63 -22.08 -32.25
CA MET A 402 -19.62 -21.58 -31.29
C MET A 402 -20.66 -20.72 -32.05
N SER A 403 -21.88 -21.23 -32.16
CA SER A 403 -23.00 -20.49 -32.76
C SER A 403 -23.49 -19.40 -31.80
N GLY A 404 -23.79 -18.21 -32.33
CA GLY A 404 -24.31 -17.10 -31.54
C GLY A 404 -25.76 -17.34 -31.08
N THR A 405 -26.09 -16.79 -29.91
CA THR A 405 -27.48 -16.70 -29.42
C THR A 405 -27.75 -15.26 -29.00
N SER A 406 -28.88 -14.73 -29.44
CA SER A 406 -29.25 -13.31 -29.36
C SER A 406 -29.74 -12.85 -27.99
N LEU A 407 -29.49 -11.57 -27.66
CA LEU A 407 -30.17 -10.86 -26.57
C LEU A 407 -31.70 -10.87 -26.74
N PRO A 408 -32.49 -11.04 -25.66
CA PRO A 408 -33.87 -10.60 -25.60
C PRO A 408 -33.96 -9.15 -25.08
N THR A 409 -34.59 -8.27 -25.86
CA THR A 409 -34.90 -6.89 -25.45
C THR A 409 -36.39 -6.76 -25.13
N LYS A 410 -36.73 -6.30 -23.92
CA LYS A 410 -37.85 -5.40 -23.55
C LYS A 410 -38.33 -5.65 -22.11
N ILE A 411 -38.31 -4.58 -21.31
CA ILE A 411 -39.12 -4.47 -20.09
C ILE A 411 -40.25 -3.50 -20.41
N SER A 412 -41.49 -3.90 -20.12
CA SER A 412 -42.68 -3.03 -20.22
C SER A 412 -43.05 -2.48 -18.83
N PRO A 413 -43.67 -1.28 -18.74
CA PRO A 413 -44.00 -0.66 -17.46
C PRO A 413 -45.25 -1.26 -16.80
N PRO A 414 -45.37 -1.19 -15.46
CA PRO A 414 -46.58 -1.61 -14.75
C PRO A 414 -47.65 -0.50 -14.68
N THR A 415 -48.92 -0.87 -14.81
CA THR A 415 -50.09 0.01 -14.67
C THR A 415 -51.21 -0.68 -13.89
N GLY A 416 -51.86 0.05 -12.96
CA GLY A 416 -53.04 -0.40 -12.18
C GLY A 416 -52.67 -1.26 -10.96
N VAL A 417 -52.86 -0.87 -9.69
CA VAL A 417 -54.00 -0.24 -8.99
C VAL A 417 -55.24 -1.13 -8.91
N GLN A 418 -55.50 -1.67 -7.72
CA GLN A 418 -56.84 -1.72 -7.15
C GLN A 418 -56.80 -1.70 -5.62
N ASP A 419 -57.63 -0.83 -5.03
CA ASP A 419 -57.91 -0.71 -3.59
C ASP A 419 -58.76 -1.90 -3.09
N ASP A 420 -58.68 -2.22 -1.79
CA ASP A 420 -59.90 -2.11 -0.95
C ASP A 420 -59.70 -2.25 0.59
N SER A 421 -60.06 -1.15 1.29
CA SER A 421 -60.95 -1.13 2.46
C SER A 421 -60.42 -1.09 3.93
N LYS A 422 -61.15 -0.26 4.72
CA LYS A 422 -61.39 -0.28 6.20
C LYS A 422 -60.46 0.45 7.20
N SER A 423 -60.54 1.78 7.14
CA SER A 423 -60.99 2.70 8.23
C SER A 423 -61.23 2.13 9.66
N SER A 424 -60.77 2.86 10.69
CA SER A 424 -61.68 3.39 11.74
C SER A 424 -61.11 4.52 12.63
N LYS A 425 -61.89 5.62 12.80
CA LYS A 425 -61.89 6.65 13.89
C LYS A 425 -60.58 7.49 14.04
N SER A 426 -60.55 8.79 14.35
CA SER A 426 -61.51 9.84 14.73
C SER A 426 -60.82 11.22 14.50
N GLN A 427 -61.36 12.46 14.65
CA GLN A 427 -62.64 12.99 15.13
C GLN A 427 -62.87 14.45 14.63
N VAL A 428 -64.10 14.98 14.80
CA VAL A 428 -64.53 16.35 15.26
C VAL A 428 -63.45 17.48 15.29
N ASP A 429 -63.65 18.72 14.79
CA ASP A 429 -64.84 19.60 14.94
C ASP A 429 -65.06 20.68 13.83
N LYS A 430 -66.07 21.56 14.02
CA LYS A 430 -66.68 22.50 13.07
C LYS A 430 -66.03 23.89 12.98
N SER A 431 -66.14 24.53 11.80
CA SER A 431 -66.75 25.88 11.58
C SER A 431 -66.74 26.22 10.07
N LYS A 432 -67.85 26.60 9.42
CA LYS A 432 -68.42 27.97 9.24
C LYS A 432 -67.40 29.00 8.68
N SER A 433 -67.69 29.88 7.72
CA SER A 433 -68.89 30.18 6.89
C SER A 433 -68.53 31.24 5.81
N SER A 434 -69.46 31.58 4.91
CA SER A 434 -69.40 32.60 3.82
C SER A 434 -68.47 32.26 2.62
N LYS A 435 -68.87 32.26 1.34
CA LYS A 435 -70.10 32.63 0.58
C LYS A 435 -70.23 34.08 0.06
N SER A 436 -69.49 34.41 -1.01
CA SER A 436 -69.98 35.20 -2.17
C SER A 436 -69.14 34.78 -3.40
N LYS A 437 -69.63 34.32 -4.57
CA LYS A 437 -70.64 34.76 -5.57
C LYS A 437 -70.24 35.97 -6.44
N GLY A 438 -69.88 35.67 -7.70
CA GLY A 438 -69.88 36.60 -8.86
C GLY A 438 -68.54 37.26 -9.20
N ARG A 439 -68.24 37.65 -10.44
CA ARG A 439 -68.97 37.51 -11.73
C ARG A 439 -68.02 37.83 -12.93
N ARG A 440 -68.23 37.14 -14.06
CA ARG A 440 -67.67 37.31 -15.43
C ARG A 440 -67.01 38.66 -15.85
N GLY A 441 -65.92 38.54 -16.63
CA GLY A 441 -65.46 39.44 -17.72
C GLY A 441 -63.94 39.27 -17.94
N THR A 442 -63.36 38.80 -19.06
CA THR A 442 -63.15 39.46 -20.39
C THR A 442 -62.72 40.93 -20.28
N THR A 443 -61.61 41.42 -20.89
CA THR A 443 -60.88 40.96 -22.10
C THR A 443 -59.48 41.62 -22.25
N THR A 444 -58.66 41.10 -23.17
CA THR A 444 -57.59 41.76 -23.99
C THR A 444 -56.31 42.38 -23.39
N ASN A 445 -55.18 41.81 -23.85
CA ASN A 445 -53.99 42.41 -24.51
C ASN A 445 -53.00 43.37 -23.79
N ASN A 446 -51.73 43.00 -24.00
CA ASN A 446 -50.52 43.81 -24.26
C ASN A 446 -50.18 44.98 -23.31
N GLU A 447 -49.01 44.89 -22.66
CA GLU A 447 -47.72 45.27 -23.28
C GLU A 447 -46.68 44.14 -23.08
#